data_AF-A0A3D5RZ66-F1
#
_entry.id   AF-A0A3D5RZ66-F1
#
_cell.length_a   1.000
_cell.length_b   1.000
_cell.length_c   1.000
_cell.angle_alpha   90.00
_cell.angle_beta   90.00
_cell.angle_gamma   90.00
#
_symmetry.space_group_name_H-M   'P 1'
#
loop_
_entity.id
_entity.type
_entity.pdbx_description
1 polymer ?
#
loop_
_entity_poly.entity_id
_entity_poly.type
_entity_poly.pdbx_seq_one_letter_code
_entity_poly.pdbx_strand_id
1 'polypeptide(L)'
;MNRFCVVFVFLIFLSFSACSDSDTVSQGSAGLIDAVSISDVSDVSDVEDTINEADITPDIVNDTKEYDDDCFRAEYYFCPPLDAIWKIEVIVNICTEPPEIVSKGECEQYFECDPSDVSVFIVSCLDPNGIHGYQDRWCEKGKYVLSECVPCLEEVCNNLDDDCDGLIDDNIPIDICTNLCGPGDLMCIKGESVCIGDDPQEEVCDFIDNDCDGEIDEGLRNACDECGVVPPEVCDGVDNDCDGSVDEDIVSPLCQNECGIGDLLCIDGVETCVGKVPQEEVCNNIDDDCDGVVDEGDWECENECGAGDLLCIAGVEVCNAPEPAEEICDYLDNDCDGEIDEGQRNACDECGPVPEDICNGKDDDCDGGIDEDLIDICETDCGSDVSYCLNGEWTCTAPEPTAEICDLLDNDCDGEIDEGIDCQCTWFGIMLPCEKPPLICGSGYQTCVCTKYELNW
;
A
#
# COMPACT_ATOMS: atom_id res chain seq x y z
N MET A 1 -19.32 -40.75 -1.27
CA MET A 1 -20.75 -40.38 -1.42
C MET A 1 -20.81 -38.86 -1.28
N ASN A 2 -20.76 -38.15 -2.39
CA ASN A 2 -20.65 -36.68 -2.37
C ASN A 2 -22.03 -36.06 -2.20
N ARG A 3 -22.16 -35.06 -1.33
CA ARG A 3 -23.32 -34.17 -1.26
C ARG A 3 -22.89 -32.77 -1.62
N PHE A 4 -23.17 -32.38 -2.86
CA PHE A 4 -23.16 -30.97 -3.26
C PHE A 4 -24.32 -30.26 -2.54
N CYS A 5 -24.02 -29.12 -1.91
CA CYS A 5 -25.02 -28.16 -1.49
C CYS A 5 -24.72 -26.85 -2.24
N VAL A 6 -25.57 -26.50 -3.21
CA VAL A 6 -25.40 -25.28 -4.02
C VAL A 6 -26.18 -24.16 -3.34
N VAL A 7 -25.48 -23.19 -2.78
CA VAL A 7 -26.08 -21.96 -2.27
C VAL A 7 -26.21 -20.96 -3.42
N PHE A 8 -27.45 -20.57 -3.72
CA PHE A 8 -27.76 -19.51 -4.68
C PHE A 8 -27.59 -18.15 -4.00
N VAL A 9 -26.66 -17.32 -4.48
CA VAL A 9 -26.54 -15.92 -4.06
C VAL A 9 -27.25 -15.05 -5.10
N PHE A 10 -28.26 -14.30 -4.64
CA PHE A 10 -28.90 -13.24 -5.42
C PHE A 10 -28.02 -11.98 -5.37
N LEU A 11 -27.56 -11.49 -6.52
CA LEU A 11 -26.98 -10.16 -6.65
C LEU A 11 -28.05 -9.19 -7.15
N ILE A 12 -28.50 -8.29 -6.27
CA ILE A 12 -29.37 -7.16 -6.61
C ILE A 12 -28.47 -5.95 -6.82
N PHE A 13 -28.40 -5.46 -8.06
CA PHE A 13 -27.82 -4.14 -8.35
C PHE A 13 -28.90 -3.06 -8.12
N LEU A 14 -28.66 -2.20 -7.13
CA LEU A 14 -29.39 -0.94 -6.94
C LEU A 14 -28.37 0.20 -6.90
N SER A 15 -28.19 0.86 -8.04
CA SER A 15 -27.42 2.10 -8.15
C SER A 15 -28.36 3.29 -8.11
N PHE A 16 -28.41 3.98 -6.97
CA PHE A 16 -28.90 5.35 -6.89
C PHE A 16 -27.77 6.30 -7.27
N SER A 17 -27.97 7.09 -8.34
CA SER A 17 -27.11 8.24 -8.62
C SER A 17 -27.81 9.49 -8.10
N ALA A 18 -27.15 10.20 -7.18
CA ALA A 18 -27.55 11.53 -6.78
C ALA A 18 -27.47 12.51 -7.95
N CYS A 19 -28.29 13.56 -7.91
CA CYS A 19 -28.07 14.79 -8.66
C CYS A 19 -27.67 15.86 -7.66
N SER A 20 -26.58 16.59 -7.92
CA SER A 20 -26.23 17.81 -7.20
C SER A 20 -25.55 18.80 -8.14
N ASP A 21 -25.84 20.09 -7.93
CA ASP A 21 -25.07 21.28 -8.32
C ASP A 21 -24.85 21.62 -9.80
N SER A 22 -24.69 22.89 -10.20
CA SER A 22 -25.10 24.20 -9.62
C SER A 22 -25.01 25.28 -10.74
N ASP A 23 -25.34 26.51 -10.38
CA ASP A 23 -24.94 27.80 -10.98
C ASP A 23 -25.73 28.35 -12.19
N THR A 24 -26.44 29.46 -11.96
CA THR A 24 -25.96 30.81 -12.37
C THR A 24 -26.85 31.97 -11.89
N VAL A 25 -26.43 32.61 -10.79
CA VAL A 25 -26.16 34.06 -10.63
C VAL A 25 -26.92 35.08 -11.51
N SER A 26 -27.70 36.01 -10.87
CA SER A 26 -27.53 37.49 -10.94
C SER A 26 -28.81 38.38 -11.01
N GLN A 27 -28.97 39.26 -10.01
CA GLN A 27 -29.65 40.60 -10.03
C GLN A 27 -31.17 40.63 -10.35
N GLY A 28 -32.05 41.40 -9.69
CA GLY A 28 -31.96 42.40 -8.62
C GLY A 28 -33.32 43.15 -8.53
N SER A 29 -33.59 44.13 -7.66
CA SER A 29 -32.86 44.69 -6.52
C SER A 29 -33.79 45.68 -5.76
N ALA A 30 -33.78 45.73 -4.42
CA ALA A 30 -34.54 46.71 -3.62
C ALA A 30 -33.65 47.36 -2.55
N GLY A 31 -33.64 48.70 -2.50
CA GLY A 31 -32.80 49.46 -1.56
C GLY A 31 -33.60 49.99 -0.37
N LEU A 32 -33.04 49.84 0.83
CA LEU A 32 -33.40 50.67 1.98
C LEU A 32 -32.62 51.98 1.96
N ILE A 33 -33.18 53.01 2.59
CA ILE A 33 -32.48 54.23 3.01
C ILE A 33 -32.58 54.39 4.52
N ASP A 34 -31.68 55.23 5.03
CA ASP A 34 -31.08 55.10 6.36
C ASP A 34 -31.96 55.46 7.57
N ALA A 35 -31.53 54.99 8.74
CA ALA A 35 -32.11 55.33 10.03
C ALA A 35 -31.53 56.65 10.60
N VAL A 36 -32.33 57.38 11.38
CA VAL A 36 -31.83 58.32 12.40
C VAL A 36 -32.69 58.23 13.65
N SER A 37 -32.08 57.82 14.76
CA SER A 37 -32.56 58.05 16.12
C SER A 37 -31.93 59.35 16.67
N ILE A 38 -32.61 60.06 17.60
CA ILE A 38 -31.98 60.78 18.74
C ILE A 38 -33.00 61.50 19.67
N SER A 39 -32.81 61.23 20.97
CA SER A 39 -33.00 62.08 22.17
C SER A 39 -34.33 62.76 22.57
N ASP A 40 -34.76 62.38 23.77
CA ASP A 40 -34.90 63.23 24.98
C ASP A 40 -36.11 64.14 25.24
N VAL A 41 -36.45 64.11 26.54
CA VAL A 41 -37.45 64.86 27.27
C VAL A 41 -36.81 66.12 27.86
N SER A 42 -37.43 67.30 27.71
CA SER A 42 -37.36 68.35 28.74
C SER A 42 -38.43 69.44 28.63
N ASP A 43 -39.00 69.72 29.80
CA ASP A 43 -39.37 71.02 30.35
C ASP A 43 -40.63 71.82 29.98
N VAL A 44 -41.08 72.48 31.06
CA VAL A 44 -42.28 73.28 31.28
C VAL A 44 -41.94 74.77 31.10
N SER A 45 -42.91 75.57 30.66
CA SER A 45 -42.94 77.00 31.01
C SER A 45 -44.36 77.57 31.01
N ASP A 46 -44.72 78.28 32.07
CA ASP A 46 -46.01 78.94 32.27
C ASP A 46 -46.18 80.20 31.41
N VAL A 47 -47.44 80.50 31.05
CA VAL A 47 -47.92 81.88 30.87
C VAL A 47 -49.36 81.98 31.37
N GLU A 48 -49.60 82.79 32.39
CA GLU A 48 -50.96 83.22 32.80
C GLU A 48 -51.50 84.29 31.85
N ASP A 49 -52.81 84.31 31.62
CA ASP A 49 -53.52 85.58 31.47
C ASP A 49 -54.99 85.46 31.96
N THR A 50 -55.56 86.55 32.45
CA THR A 50 -56.78 86.56 33.31
C THR A 50 -57.94 87.35 32.67
N ILE A 51 -59.02 87.63 33.46
CA ILE A 51 -60.12 88.60 33.18
C ILE A 51 -61.25 88.00 32.28
N ASN A 52 -62.56 88.01 32.60
CA ASN A 52 -63.34 88.60 33.71
C ASN A 52 -64.68 87.84 33.92
N GLU A 53 -65.26 87.92 35.12
CA GLU A 53 -66.71 87.78 35.32
C GLU A 53 -67.45 89.09 34.95
N ALA A 54 -68.72 88.99 34.53
CA ALA A 54 -69.64 90.14 34.47
C ALA A 54 -71.09 89.70 34.71
N ASP A 55 -71.66 90.24 35.79
CA ASP A 55 -73.02 90.05 36.29
C ASP A 55 -74.02 90.94 35.55
N ILE A 56 -75.21 90.44 35.16
CA ILE A 56 -76.35 91.25 34.74
C ILE A 56 -77.66 90.72 35.34
N THR A 57 -78.35 91.65 36.01
CA THR A 57 -79.51 91.54 36.91
C THR A 57 -80.88 91.54 36.20
N PRO A 58 -82.01 91.32 36.91
CA PRO A 58 -83.32 91.09 36.29
C PRO A 58 -84.20 92.34 36.13
N ASP A 59 -85.08 92.31 35.12
CA ASP A 59 -86.27 93.17 34.95
C ASP A 59 -87.51 92.24 34.90
N ILE A 60 -88.49 92.29 35.79
CA ILE A 60 -89.43 93.39 36.10
C ILE A 60 -90.30 93.79 34.91
N VAL A 61 -91.43 93.08 34.75
CA VAL A 61 -92.70 93.69 34.29
C VAL A 61 -93.75 93.41 35.34
N ASN A 62 -94.59 94.42 35.60
CA ASN A 62 -95.43 94.53 36.77
C ASN A 62 -96.92 94.38 36.43
N ASP A 63 -97.68 93.95 37.45
CA ASP A 63 -99.02 94.42 37.82
C ASP A 63 -100.31 93.63 37.47
N THR A 64 -101.05 93.35 38.55
CA THR A 64 -102.48 93.04 38.72
C THR A 64 -103.11 91.68 38.30
N LYS A 65 -103.54 90.95 39.35
CA LYS A 65 -104.53 89.84 39.41
C LYS A 65 -104.09 88.51 38.76
N GLU A 66 -104.46 87.35 39.28
CA GLU A 66 -105.47 86.98 40.29
C GLU A 66 -104.89 85.84 41.18
N TYR A 67 -105.35 85.66 42.42
CA TYR A 67 -105.11 84.38 43.12
C TYR A 67 -106.11 83.36 42.55
N ASP A 68 -105.80 82.81 41.38
CA ASP A 68 -106.34 81.50 40.99
C ASP A 68 -105.45 80.46 41.68
N ASP A 69 -105.97 79.90 42.78
CA ASP A 69 -105.32 78.78 43.46
C ASP A 69 -105.29 77.59 42.49
N ASP A 70 -104.09 77.18 42.08
CA ASP A 70 -103.89 76.09 41.13
C ASP A 70 -104.14 74.75 41.85
N CYS A 71 -105.42 74.41 41.97
CA CYS A 71 -105.93 73.42 42.90
C CYS A 71 -105.47 71.98 42.63
N PHE A 72 -104.71 71.71 41.57
CA PHE A 72 -104.31 70.37 41.16
C PHE A 72 -102.78 70.21 41.14
N ARG A 73 -102.27 69.20 41.85
CA ARG A 73 -100.85 68.82 41.84
C ARG A 73 -100.68 67.40 41.31
N ALA A 74 -99.70 67.20 40.42
CA ALA A 74 -99.19 65.87 40.10
C ALA A 74 -98.20 65.40 41.19
N GLU A 75 -98.43 64.21 41.72
CA GLU A 75 -97.55 63.53 42.67
C GLU A 75 -97.24 62.11 42.17
N TYR A 76 -96.03 61.63 42.40
CA TYR A 76 -95.58 60.31 41.92
C TYR A 76 -95.50 59.31 43.07
N TYR A 77 -96.14 58.15 42.88
CA TYR A 77 -96.18 57.06 43.85
C TYR A 77 -95.63 55.77 43.21
N PHE A 78 -95.23 54.78 44.02
CA PHE A 78 -94.86 53.46 43.52
C PHE A 78 -96.09 52.56 43.32
N CYS A 79 -96.13 51.81 42.23
CA CYS A 79 -97.19 50.81 42.01
C CYS A 79 -96.99 49.58 42.90
N PRO A 80 -98.05 49.06 43.55
CA PRO A 80 -98.05 47.70 44.11
C PRO A 80 -98.36 46.65 43.03
N PRO A 81 -97.82 45.42 43.10
CA PRO A 81 -96.84 44.94 44.08
C PRO A 81 -95.48 45.67 43.99
N LEU A 82 -94.79 45.78 45.12
CA LEU A 82 -93.50 46.50 45.26
C LEU A 82 -92.31 45.63 44.82
N ASP A 83 -92.55 44.63 43.97
CA ASP A 83 -91.54 43.72 43.41
C ASP A 83 -90.84 44.31 42.16
N ALA A 84 -91.34 45.42 41.63
CA ALA A 84 -90.67 46.22 40.61
C ALA A 84 -90.94 47.72 40.80
N ILE A 85 -89.98 48.56 40.42
CA ILE A 85 -90.01 50.02 40.65
C ILE A 85 -90.72 50.71 39.48
N TRP A 86 -92.06 50.60 39.45
CA TRP A 86 -92.91 51.37 38.55
C TRP A 86 -93.41 52.61 39.29
N LYS A 87 -93.31 53.78 38.67
CA LYS A 87 -93.94 55.02 39.14
C LYS A 87 -95.34 55.16 38.56
N ILE A 88 -96.24 55.82 39.28
CA ILE A 88 -97.56 56.22 38.80
C ILE A 88 -97.81 57.67 39.15
N GLU A 89 -98.24 58.44 38.15
CA GLU A 89 -98.67 59.82 38.33
C GLU A 89 -100.08 59.86 38.88
N VAL A 90 -100.28 60.64 39.94
CA VAL A 90 -101.58 60.85 40.58
C VAL A 90 -101.82 62.35 40.65
N ILE A 91 -102.91 62.82 40.04
CA ILE A 91 -103.31 64.22 40.12
C ILE A 91 -104.25 64.36 41.32
N VAL A 92 -103.81 65.14 42.32
CA VAL A 92 -104.52 65.37 43.58
C VAL A 92 -105.09 66.79 43.58
N ASN A 93 -106.37 66.92 43.91
CA ASN A 93 -106.99 68.21 44.22
C ASN A 93 -106.64 68.60 45.66
N ILE A 94 -105.81 69.63 45.82
CA ILE A 94 -105.33 70.10 47.13
C ILE A 94 -106.22 71.19 47.75
N CYS A 95 -107.26 71.64 47.05
CA CYS A 95 -108.23 72.63 47.55
C CYS A 95 -109.42 72.01 48.30
N THR A 96 -109.52 70.69 48.41
CA THR A 96 -110.50 70.00 49.26
C THR A 96 -109.86 69.58 50.58
N GLU A 97 -110.61 69.62 51.69
CA GLU A 97 -110.17 69.05 52.97
C GLU A 97 -111.06 67.84 53.33
N PRO A 98 -110.53 66.60 53.29
CA PRO A 98 -109.19 66.20 52.84
C PRO A 98 -108.99 66.31 51.32
N PRO A 99 -107.74 66.34 50.83
CA PRO A 99 -107.43 66.40 49.40
C PRO A 99 -107.90 65.14 48.67
N GLU A 100 -108.54 65.31 47.51
CA GLU A 100 -109.15 64.24 46.72
C GLU A 100 -108.30 63.84 45.49
N ILE A 101 -108.20 62.54 45.20
CA ILE A 101 -107.53 62.05 43.99
C ILE A 101 -108.47 62.24 42.78
N VAL A 102 -108.02 63.00 41.79
CA VAL A 102 -108.78 63.37 40.58
C VAL A 102 -108.53 62.37 39.46
N SER A 103 -107.26 62.01 39.25
CA SER A 103 -106.87 60.99 38.29
C SER A 103 -105.65 60.21 38.76
N LYS A 104 -105.50 59.03 38.19
CA LYS A 104 -104.36 58.14 38.38
C LYS A 104 -103.97 57.63 36.97
N GLY A 105 -102.72 57.86 36.58
CA GLY A 105 -102.18 57.43 35.29
C GLY A 105 -101.96 55.91 35.23
N GLU A 106 -101.20 55.46 34.24
CA GLU A 106 -100.70 54.08 34.20
C GLU A 106 -99.32 53.97 34.88
N CYS A 107 -98.88 52.75 35.17
CA CYS A 107 -97.58 52.49 35.78
C CYS A 107 -96.48 52.55 34.70
N GLU A 108 -95.48 53.41 34.88
CA GLU A 108 -94.30 53.50 34.01
C GLU A 108 -93.05 52.97 34.74
N GLN A 109 -92.21 52.21 34.04
CA GLN A 109 -90.95 51.69 34.58
C GLN A 109 -89.98 52.86 34.87
N TYR A 110 -89.45 52.93 36.10
CA TYR A 110 -88.59 54.05 36.54
C TYR A 110 -87.08 53.79 36.38
N PHE A 111 -86.67 52.51 36.42
CA PHE A 111 -85.28 52.08 36.23
C PHE A 111 -85.20 50.92 35.24
N GLU A 112 -84.16 50.90 34.42
CA GLU A 112 -83.89 49.84 33.42
C GLU A 112 -83.16 48.63 34.05
N CYS A 113 -82.46 48.86 35.16
CA CYS A 113 -81.69 47.89 35.94
C CYS A 113 -81.74 48.22 37.44
N ASP A 114 -81.41 47.26 38.31
CA ASP A 114 -81.32 47.50 39.76
C ASP A 114 -80.04 48.31 40.07
N PRO A 115 -80.11 49.52 40.66
CA PRO A 115 -78.94 50.29 41.05
C PRO A 115 -78.01 49.63 42.08
N SER A 116 -78.46 48.53 42.70
CA SER A 116 -77.71 47.70 43.65
C SER A 116 -76.94 46.57 42.96
N ASP A 117 -77.24 46.29 41.69
CA ASP A 117 -76.60 45.24 40.90
C ASP A 117 -75.27 45.73 40.33
N VAL A 118 -74.19 45.12 40.81
CA VAL A 118 -72.81 45.38 40.40
C VAL A 118 -72.32 44.36 39.35
N SER A 119 -73.19 43.50 38.84
CA SER A 119 -72.81 42.58 37.78
C SER A 119 -72.60 43.30 36.45
N VAL A 120 -71.54 42.89 35.76
CA VAL A 120 -71.22 43.31 34.40
C VAL A 120 -71.64 42.16 33.48
N PHE A 121 -72.44 42.47 32.45
CA PHE A 121 -72.88 41.50 31.46
C PHE A 121 -72.24 41.82 30.11
N ILE A 122 -71.48 40.87 29.58
CA ILE A 122 -70.99 40.93 28.20
C ILE A 122 -72.20 40.81 27.25
N VAL A 123 -72.33 41.75 26.31
CA VAL A 123 -73.37 41.74 25.26
C VAL A 123 -72.73 41.97 23.90
N SER A 124 -73.27 41.32 22.86
CA SER A 124 -72.76 41.52 21.51
C SER A 124 -73.09 42.91 20.95
N CYS A 125 -72.22 43.40 20.09
CA CYS A 125 -72.29 44.71 19.47
C CYS A 125 -71.78 44.66 18.02
N LEU A 126 -71.91 45.80 17.34
CA LEU A 126 -71.28 46.06 16.05
C LEU A 126 -70.42 47.31 16.22
N ASP A 127 -69.16 47.24 15.81
CA ASP A 127 -68.25 48.37 15.81
C ASP A 127 -68.66 49.41 14.73
N PRO A 128 -68.04 50.61 14.70
CA PRO A 128 -68.30 51.61 13.67
C PRO A 128 -68.05 51.16 12.23
N ASN A 129 -67.27 50.10 12.01
CA ASN A 129 -66.97 49.50 10.71
C ASN A 129 -67.93 48.35 10.32
N GLY A 130 -68.78 47.89 11.25
CA GLY A 130 -69.73 46.80 11.06
C GLY A 130 -69.19 45.40 11.38
N ILE A 131 -68.06 45.31 12.08
CA ILE A 131 -67.48 44.08 12.61
C ILE A 131 -68.24 43.67 13.88
N HIS A 132 -68.52 42.38 14.04
CA HIS A 132 -69.14 41.85 15.25
C HIS A 132 -68.16 41.93 16.42
N GLY A 133 -68.65 42.32 17.59
CA GLY A 133 -67.82 42.53 18.76
C GLY A 133 -68.58 42.30 20.06
N TYR A 134 -67.92 42.56 21.18
CA TYR A 134 -68.53 42.56 22.50
C TYR A 134 -68.29 43.88 23.25
N GLN A 135 -69.26 44.23 24.08
CA GLN A 135 -69.18 45.39 24.97
C GLN A 135 -69.74 45.00 26.34
N ASP A 136 -69.14 45.53 27.40
CA ASP A 136 -69.62 45.38 28.76
C ASP A 136 -70.88 46.21 28.97
N ARG A 137 -71.89 45.63 29.63
CA ARG A 137 -73.10 46.31 30.08
C ARG A 137 -73.24 46.21 31.58
N TRP A 138 -73.18 47.35 32.27
CA TRP A 138 -73.38 47.44 33.73
C TRP A 138 -74.49 48.42 34.09
N CYS A 139 -74.99 48.34 35.31
CA CYS A 139 -75.97 49.30 35.83
C CYS A 139 -75.27 50.48 36.50
N GLU A 140 -75.45 51.70 35.98
CA GLU A 140 -75.08 52.92 36.70
C GLU A 140 -76.34 53.71 37.06
N LYS A 141 -76.62 53.82 38.38
CA LYS A 141 -77.73 54.62 38.93
C LYS A 141 -79.10 54.27 38.33
N GLY A 142 -79.31 53.01 37.95
CA GLY A 142 -80.59 52.49 37.41
C GLY A 142 -80.77 52.63 35.91
N LYS A 143 -79.69 52.97 35.17
CA LYS A 143 -79.63 52.90 33.71
C LYS A 143 -78.49 51.98 33.27
N TYR A 144 -78.66 51.32 32.13
CA TYR A 144 -77.55 50.58 31.54
C TYR A 144 -76.54 51.55 30.91
N VAL A 145 -75.27 51.32 31.23
CA VAL A 145 -74.13 51.92 30.54
C VAL A 145 -73.44 50.80 29.75
N LEU A 146 -72.92 51.15 28.59
CA LEU A 146 -72.19 50.26 27.69
C LEU A 146 -70.73 50.73 27.58
N SER A 147 -69.78 49.81 27.48
CA SER A 147 -68.40 50.14 27.09
C SER A 147 -68.32 50.52 25.62
N GLU A 148 -67.11 50.84 25.15
CA GLU A 148 -66.81 50.76 23.72
C GLU A 148 -66.93 49.30 23.24
N CYS A 149 -67.27 49.12 21.97
CA CYS A 149 -67.38 47.81 21.34
C CYS A 149 -65.98 47.33 20.93
N VAL A 150 -65.51 46.24 21.54
CA VAL A 150 -64.28 45.55 21.15
C VAL A 150 -64.63 44.65 19.96
N PRO A 151 -64.10 44.89 18.76
CA PRO A 151 -64.37 44.04 17.60
C PRO A 151 -63.66 42.69 17.77
N CYS A 152 -64.31 41.62 17.34
CA CYS A 152 -63.69 40.30 17.28
C CYS A 152 -62.81 40.22 16.02
N LEU A 153 -61.57 39.78 16.20
CA LEU A 153 -60.52 39.72 15.19
C LEU A 153 -60.06 38.25 15.00
N GLU A 154 -58.90 38.03 14.38
CA GLU A 154 -58.28 36.70 14.35
C GLU A 154 -57.44 36.51 15.63
N GLU A 155 -57.48 35.31 16.21
CA GLU A 155 -56.73 34.94 17.43
C GLU A 155 -55.23 35.24 17.30
N VAL A 156 -54.67 35.91 18.32
CA VAL A 156 -53.23 36.11 18.47
C VAL A 156 -52.80 35.72 19.87
N CYS A 157 -51.59 35.15 20.01
CA CYS A 157 -51.08 34.67 21.29
C CYS A 157 -50.88 35.81 22.30
N ASN A 158 -51.87 36.06 23.16
CA ASN A 158 -51.87 37.16 24.12
C ASN A 158 -52.65 36.86 25.43
N ASN A 159 -53.22 35.65 25.58
CA ASN A 159 -54.07 35.23 26.71
C ASN A 159 -55.38 36.03 26.83
N LEU A 160 -55.96 36.44 25.70
CA LEU A 160 -57.32 36.95 25.54
C LEU A 160 -58.13 36.03 24.61
N ASP A 161 -59.41 36.37 24.43
CA ASP A 161 -60.37 35.74 23.53
C ASP A 161 -60.66 36.82 22.47
N ASP A 162 -59.85 36.84 21.40
CA ASP A 162 -59.81 37.90 20.38
C ASP A 162 -60.82 37.64 19.25
N ASP A 163 -61.06 36.37 18.87
CA ASP A 163 -62.14 36.00 17.94
C ASP A 163 -63.52 35.85 18.61
N CYS A 164 -63.51 35.86 19.94
CA CYS A 164 -64.67 35.88 20.82
C CYS A 164 -65.55 34.62 20.75
N ASP A 165 -65.00 33.44 20.44
CA ASP A 165 -65.71 32.16 20.46
C ASP A 165 -65.89 31.59 21.88
N GLY A 166 -65.18 32.12 22.87
CA GLY A 166 -65.20 31.71 24.27
C GLY A 166 -64.06 30.81 24.71
N LEU A 167 -63.10 30.55 23.83
CA LEU A 167 -61.80 29.94 24.11
C LEU A 167 -60.71 31.03 24.16
N ILE A 168 -59.52 30.70 24.66
CA ILE A 168 -58.40 31.64 24.79
C ILE A 168 -57.21 31.04 24.06
N ASP A 169 -56.57 31.82 23.17
CA ASP A 169 -55.43 31.41 22.37
C ASP A 169 -55.68 30.11 21.54
N ASP A 170 -56.90 29.90 20.99
CA ASP A 170 -57.22 28.71 20.17
C ASP A 170 -57.09 28.97 18.65
N ASN A 171 -57.06 27.92 17.83
CA ASN A 171 -56.93 27.98 16.36
C ASN A 171 -55.72 28.77 15.80
N ILE A 172 -54.78 29.21 16.66
CA ILE A 172 -53.56 29.89 16.28
C ILE A 172 -52.74 29.01 15.32
N PRO A 173 -52.39 29.50 14.12
CA PRO A 173 -51.54 28.76 13.19
C PRO A 173 -50.16 28.48 13.80
N ILE A 174 -49.71 27.23 13.73
CA ILE A 174 -48.32 26.87 14.08
C ILE A 174 -47.42 27.49 13.01
N ASP A 175 -46.59 28.45 13.42
CA ASP A 175 -45.54 29.04 12.59
C ASP A 175 -44.19 28.35 12.89
N ILE A 176 -43.22 28.51 12.00
CA ILE A 176 -41.88 27.92 12.16
C ILE A 176 -40.99 28.91 12.91
N CYS A 177 -40.36 28.44 13.98
CA CYS A 177 -39.31 29.17 14.69
C CYS A 177 -37.94 28.52 14.44
N THR A 178 -36.88 29.14 14.96
CA THR A 178 -35.52 28.57 14.92
C THR A 178 -34.84 28.87 16.25
N ASN A 179 -34.37 27.83 16.93
CA ASN A 179 -33.55 27.91 18.13
C ASN A 179 -32.07 27.62 17.75
N LEU A 180 -31.20 27.35 18.73
CA LEU A 180 -29.79 27.05 18.45
C LEU A 180 -29.62 25.71 17.71
N CYS A 181 -30.45 24.71 18.02
CA CYS A 181 -30.43 23.38 17.44
C CYS A 181 -31.17 23.26 16.09
N GLY A 182 -31.77 24.35 15.60
CA GLY A 182 -32.42 24.39 14.29
C GLY A 182 -33.92 24.73 14.34
N PRO A 183 -34.73 24.25 13.37
CA PRO A 183 -36.13 24.63 13.26
C PRO A 183 -37.01 23.96 14.32
N GLY A 184 -37.92 24.72 14.89
CA GLY A 184 -38.95 24.23 15.82
C GLY A 184 -40.34 24.76 15.49
N ASP A 185 -41.34 24.31 16.23
CA ASP A 185 -42.72 24.77 16.14
C ASP A 185 -42.95 25.93 17.12
N LEU A 186 -43.43 27.07 16.63
CA LEU A 186 -43.82 28.21 17.46
C LEU A 186 -45.22 27.96 18.03
N MET A 187 -45.31 27.68 19.33
CA MET A 187 -46.57 27.38 20.02
C MET A 187 -46.94 28.45 21.03
N CYS A 188 -48.23 28.76 21.14
CA CYS A 188 -48.73 29.66 22.18
C CYS A 188 -48.89 28.91 23.51
N ILE A 189 -48.26 29.41 24.58
CA ILE A 189 -48.40 28.88 25.93
C ILE A 189 -48.66 30.05 26.90
N LYS A 190 -49.94 30.24 27.27
CA LYS A 190 -50.41 31.30 28.20
C LYS A 190 -50.12 32.73 27.69
N GLY A 191 -50.43 33.00 26.42
CA GLY A 191 -50.14 34.29 25.79
C GLY A 191 -48.65 34.60 25.56
N GLU A 192 -47.78 33.60 25.61
CA GLU A 192 -46.37 33.73 25.22
C GLU A 192 -46.06 32.73 24.08
N SER A 193 -45.51 33.23 22.97
CA SER A 193 -45.09 32.41 21.84
C SER A 193 -43.75 31.73 22.15
N VAL A 194 -43.81 30.45 22.51
CA VAL A 194 -42.64 29.64 22.87
C VAL A 194 -42.20 28.82 21.65
N CYS A 195 -40.94 28.93 21.28
CA CYS A 195 -40.35 28.05 20.28
C CYS A 195 -40.07 26.68 20.90
N ILE A 196 -40.71 25.63 20.40
CA ILE A 196 -40.47 24.24 20.83
C ILE A 196 -39.79 23.50 19.68
N GLY A 197 -38.48 23.30 19.82
CA GLY A 197 -37.64 22.47 18.97
C GLY A 197 -36.79 21.55 19.84
N ASP A 198 -35.74 20.98 19.27
CA ASP A 198 -34.76 20.22 20.04
C ASP A 198 -33.99 21.16 21.00
N ASP A 199 -33.82 20.73 22.25
CA ASP A 199 -33.03 21.44 23.27
C ASP A 199 -31.59 20.91 23.29
N PRO A 200 -30.57 21.76 23.57
CA PRO A 200 -29.19 21.33 23.81
C PRO A 200 -29.07 20.18 24.81
N GLN A 201 -28.35 19.13 24.42
CA GLN A 201 -28.03 17.95 25.23
C GLN A 201 -26.51 17.87 25.48
N GLU A 202 -26.07 17.04 26.42
CA GLU A 202 -24.64 16.75 26.52
C GLU A 202 -24.21 15.97 25.26
N GLU A 203 -23.03 16.30 24.72
CA GLU A 203 -22.51 15.60 23.55
C GLU A 203 -22.46 14.09 23.72
N VAL A 204 -22.78 13.39 22.63
CA VAL A 204 -22.70 11.95 22.49
C VAL A 204 -22.04 11.67 21.16
N CYS A 205 -21.06 10.75 21.13
CA CYS A 205 -20.27 10.52 19.93
C CYS A 205 -21.09 9.79 18.84
N ASP A 206 -21.86 10.55 18.06
CA ASP A 206 -22.76 10.10 17.00
C ASP A 206 -22.71 10.94 15.72
N PHE A 207 -21.75 11.87 15.63
CA PHE A 207 -21.49 12.76 14.49
C PHE A 207 -22.59 13.81 14.26
N ILE A 208 -23.29 14.20 15.34
CA ILE A 208 -24.29 15.27 15.37
C ILE A 208 -23.85 16.30 16.42
N ASP A 209 -24.13 17.57 16.14
CA ASP A 209 -24.04 18.67 17.10
C ASP A 209 -25.26 18.59 18.02
N ASN A 210 -25.10 17.99 19.20
CA ASN A 210 -26.14 17.69 20.18
C ASN A 210 -26.33 18.84 21.19
N ASP A 211 -25.27 19.57 21.51
CA ASP A 211 -25.28 20.74 22.40
C ASP A 211 -25.53 22.08 21.67
N CYS A 212 -25.42 22.05 20.34
CA CYS A 212 -25.80 23.11 19.42
C CYS A 212 -24.87 24.35 19.50
N ASP A 213 -23.59 24.16 19.85
CA ASP A 213 -22.56 25.21 19.85
C ASP A 213 -21.90 25.47 18.47
N GLY A 214 -22.02 24.51 17.55
CA GLY A 214 -21.52 24.57 16.17
C GLY A 214 -20.25 23.77 15.88
N GLU A 215 -19.65 23.12 16.88
CA GLU A 215 -18.69 22.02 16.70
C GLU A 215 -19.43 20.66 16.67
N ILE A 216 -18.73 19.51 16.58
CA ILE A 216 -19.37 18.19 16.50
C ILE A 216 -18.56 17.15 17.29
N ASP A 217 -19.16 16.50 18.29
CA ASP A 217 -18.55 15.54 19.21
C ASP A 217 -17.25 16.06 19.92
N GLU A 218 -17.18 17.34 20.26
CA GLU A 218 -15.96 17.98 20.75
C GLU A 218 -15.50 17.40 22.11
N GLY A 219 -14.22 17.03 22.20
CA GLY A 219 -13.69 16.34 23.37
C GLY A 219 -14.15 14.87 23.54
N LEU A 220 -15.02 14.35 22.66
CA LEU A 220 -15.35 12.92 22.56
C LEU A 220 -14.59 12.20 21.44
N ARG A 221 -14.18 12.92 20.40
CA ARG A 221 -13.29 12.42 19.33
C ARG A 221 -11.92 12.04 19.86
N ASN A 222 -11.32 11.05 19.23
CA ASN A 222 -9.95 10.58 19.47
C ASN A 222 -8.94 11.27 18.53
N ALA A 223 -7.68 10.81 18.54
CA ALA A 223 -6.60 11.41 17.75
C ALA A 223 -6.84 11.33 16.22
N CYS A 224 -7.68 10.39 15.76
CA CYS A 224 -8.07 10.23 14.36
C CYS A 224 -9.31 11.05 13.95
N ASP A 225 -9.78 11.98 14.80
CA ASP A 225 -11.09 12.65 14.69
C ASP A 225 -12.30 11.68 14.65
N GLU A 226 -12.13 10.43 15.09
CA GLU A 226 -13.17 9.40 15.14
C GLU A 226 -13.72 9.17 16.57
N CYS A 227 -14.89 8.51 16.64
CA CYS A 227 -15.55 8.16 17.90
C CYS A 227 -15.01 6.88 18.53
N GLY A 228 -14.61 6.97 19.80
CA GLY A 228 -14.20 5.83 20.62
C GLY A 228 -12.68 5.77 20.86
N VAL A 229 -12.15 4.60 21.21
CA VAL A 229 -10.69 4.42 21.31
C VAL A 229 -10.10 4.34 19.90
N VAL A 230 -8.87 4.84 19.73
CA VAL A 230 -8.13 4.63 18.49
C VAL A 230 -7.89 3.12 18.25
N PRO A 231 -7.89 2.65 16.98
CA PRO A 231 -7.39 1.33 16.63
C PRO A 231 -5.95 1.12 17.15
N PRO A 232 -5.54 -0.12 17.47
CA PRO A 232 -4.11 -0.42 17.62
C PRO A 232 -3.43 -0.47 16.24
N GLU A 233 -2.17 -0.05 16.18
CA GLU A 233 -1.38 -0.07 14.95
C GLU A 233 -1.24 -1.48 14.34
N VAL A 234 -1.35 -1.56 13.01
CA VAL A 234 -1.07 -2.76 12.21
C VAL A 234 -0.10 -2.43 11.08
N CYS A 235 0.62 -3.45 10.62
CA CYS A 235 1.62 -3.29 9.55
C CYS A 235 0.94 -3.16 8.18
N ASP A 236 0.45 -1.96 7.85
CA ASP A 236 -0.17 -1.65 6.55
C ASP A 236 0.32 -0.34 5.90
N GLY A 237 1.25 0.37 6.53
CA GLY A 237 1.82 1.62 6.03
C GLY A 237 0.91 2.84 6.22
N VAL A 238 -0.08 2.76 7.11
CA VAL A 238 -0.97 3.84 7.51
C VAL A 238 -0.97 3.97 9.02
N ASP A 239 -0.74 5.18 9.52
CA ASP A 239 -0.97 5.58 10.92
C ASP A 239 -2.43 5.25 11.33
N ASN A 240 -2.64 4.12 12.03
CA ASN A 240 -3.97 3.65 12.42
C ASN A 240 -4.40 4.18 13.78
N ASP A 241 -3.45 4.51 14.66
CA ASP A 241 -3.72 5.03 16.01
C ASP A 241 -3.64 6.58 16.09
N CYS A 242 -3.13 7.21 15.04
CA CYS A 242 -3.03 8.66 14.82
C CYS A 242 -2.08 9.39 15.78
N ASP A 243 -1.00 8.74 16.25
CA ASP A 243 0.08 9.38 17.00
C ASP A 243 1.03 10.25 16.14
N GLY A 244 0.99 10.08 14.81
CA GLY A 244 1.83 10.79 13.84
C GLY A 244 3.09 10.03 13.42
N SER A 245 3.27 8.80 13.90
CA SER A 245 4.21 7.79 13.42
C SER A 245 3.51 6.87 12.39
N VAL A 246 4.18 5.84 11.90
CA VAL A 246 3.60 4.82 11.00
C VAL A 246 4.29 3.49 11.29
N ASP A 247 3.51 2.42 11.43
CA ASP A 247 3.92 1.04 11.70
C ASP A 247 4.74 0.86 13.02
N GLU A 248 4.56 1.71 14.03
CA GLU A 248 5.27 1.66 15.33
C GLU A 248 4.57 0.83 16.43
N ASP A 249 5.33 0.51 17.49
CA ASP A 249 4.91 -0.32 18.66
C ASP A 249 4.19 -1.65 18.34
N ILE A 250 4.18 -2.08 17.07
CA ILE A 250 3.64 -3.35 16.58
C ILE A 250 4.30 -4.50 17.32
N VAL A 251 3.46 -5.30 18.00
CA VAL A 251 3.87 -6.53 18.68
C VAL A 251 4.20 -7.60 17.64
N SER A 252 5.43 -7.49 17.11
CA SER A 252 6.05 -8.37 16.13
C SER A 252 5.97 -9.83 16.59
N PRO A 253 5.14 -10.68 15.95
CA PRO A 253 5.06 -12.09 16.30
C PRO A 253 6.31 -12.85 15.78
N LEU A 254 6.51 -14.07 16.26
CA LEU A 254 7.51 -14.95 15.68
C LEU A 254 7.00 -15.48 14.32
N CYS A 255 7.84 -15.35 13.29
CA CYS A 255 7.62 -16.02 12.01
C CYS A 255 8.34 -17.38 11.97
N GLN A 256 7.94 -18.25 11.05
CA GLN A 256 8.63 -19.51 10.78
C GLN A 256 8.79 -19.69 9.27
N ASN A 257 10.02 -19.98 8.86
CA ASN A 257 10.40 -20.38 7.51
C ASN A 257 11.04 -21.78 7.53
N GLU A 258 11.57 -22.24 6.39
CA GLU A 258 12.19 -23.56 6.24
C GLU A 258 13.47 -23.67 7.11
N CYS A 259 14.24 -22.58 7.23
CA CYS A 259 15.41 -22.46 8.10
C CYS A 259 15.09 -22.35 9.61
N GLY A 260 13.83 -22.30 10.02
CA GLY A 260 13.41 -22.23 11.43
C GLY A 260 12.62 -20.97 11.79
N ILE A 261 12.80 -20.48 13.02
CA ILE A 261 12.02 -19.38 13.60
C ILE A 261 12.80 -18.06 13.49
N GLY A 262 12.10 -16.99 13.10
CA GLY A 262 12.62 -15.63 13.05
C GLY A 262 11.65 -14.62 13.68
N ASP A 263 12.02 -13.35 13.67
CA ASP A 263 11.16 -12.25 14.12
C ASP A 263 10.42 -11.66 12.91
N LEU A 264 9.09 -11.47 13.01
CA LEU A 264 8.30 -10.82 11.96
C LEU A 264 8.30 -9.30 12.19
N LEU A 265 9.16 -8.57 11.48
CA LEU A 265 9.25 -7.11 11.59
C LEU A 265 8.36 -6.43 10.57
N CYS A 266 7.76 -5.28 10.91
CA CYS A 266 7.19 -4.41 9.88
C CYS A 266 8.31 -3.58 9.25
N ILE A 267 8.39 -3.58 7.91
CA ILE A 267 9.34 -2.77 7.14
C ILE A 267 8.59 -2.19 5.95
N ASP A 268 8.52 -0.85 5.86
CA ASP A 268 7.83 -0.10 4.80
C ASP A 268 6.36 -0.58 4.56
N GLY A 269 5.57 -0.75 5.63
CA GLY A 269 4.18 -1.24 5.56
C GLY A 269 4.03 -2.72 5.15
N VAL A 270 5.09 -3.53 5.28
CA VAL A 270 5.07 -4.96 4.92
C VAL A 270 5.70 -5.84 6.00
N GLU A 271 4.92 -6.81 6.49
CA GLU A 271 5.39 -7.85 7.40
C GLU A 271 6.51 -8.68 6.74
N THR A 272 7.73 -8.52 7.25
CA THR A 272 8.96 -9.11 6.72
C THR A 272 9.56 -10.06 7.76
N CYS A 273 9.63 -11.35 7.42
CA CYS A 273 10.22 -12.36 8.31
C CYS A 273 11.76 -12.28 8.30
N VAL A 274 12.33 -11.82 9.41
CA VAL A 274 13.77 -11.76 9.64
C VAL A 274 14.20 -12.99 10.44
N GLY A 275 14.32 -14.12 9.73
CA GLY A 275 14.87 -15.39 10.24
C GLY A 275 16.22 -15.74 9.64
N LYS A 276 16.74 -16.95 9.92
CA LYS A 276 17.83 -17.52 9.09
C LYS A 276 17.32 -17.58 7.65
N VAL A 277 18.14 -17.14 6.70
CA VAL A 277 17.88 -17.24 5.27
C VAL A 277 18.71 -18.39 4.71
N PRO A 278 18.24 -19.09 3.65
CA PRO A 278 19.05 -20.01 2.88
C PRO A 278 20.40 -19.38 2.50
N GLN A 279 21.49 -20.08 2.73
CA GLN A 279 22.83 -19.77 2.23
C GLN A 279 23.27 -20.84 1.23
N GLU A 280 24.47 -20.74 0.68
CA GLU A 280 25.07 -21.87 -0.04
C GLU A 280 25.60 -22.87 1.00
N GLU A 281 25.44 -24.18 0.73
CA GLU A 281 25.93 -25.25 1.60
C GLU A 281 27.43 -25.13 1.90
N VAL A 282 27.79 -25.39 3.15
CA VAL A 282 29.18 -25.45 3.63
C VAL A 282 29.33 -26.68 4.51
N CYS A 283 30.35 -27.51 4.23
CA CYS A 283 30.65 -28.71 5.02
C CYS A 283 30.89 -28.40 6.51
N ASN A 284 29.84 -28.47 7.33
CA ASN A 284 29.87 -28.07 8.73
C ASN A 284 28.86 -28.85 9.61
N ASN A 285 28.12 -29.80 9.05
CA ASN A 285 27.09 -30.62 9.69
C ASN A 285 25.86 -29.78 10.14
N ILE A 286 25.51 -28.74 9.37
CA ILE A 286 24.30 -27.93 9.50
C ILE A 286 23.69 -27.80 8.10
N ASP A 287 22.37 -27.87 8.04
CA ASP A 287 21.55 -27.49 6.88
C ASP A 287 21.60 -25.95 6.71
N ASP A 288 22.40 -25.46 5.75
CA ASP A 288 22.68 -24.05 5.52
C ASP A 288 21.80 -23.42 4.43
N ASP A 289 21.44 -24.17 3.39
CA ASP A 289 20.44 -23.78 2.39
C ASP A 289 18.98 -24.04 2.82
N CYS A 290 18.78 -24.88 3.85
CA CYS A 290 17.50 -25.19 4.47
C CYS A 290 16.57 -26.11 3.63
N ASP A 291 17.08 -26.89 2.68
CA ASP A 291 16.28 -27.85 1.89
C ASP A 291 15.85 -29.11 2.68
N GLY A 292 16.47 -29.34 3.85
CA GLY A 292 16.20 -30.47 4.74
C GLY A 292 17.14 -31.67 4.58
N VAL A 293 18.16 -31.57 3.73
CA VAL A 293 19.36 -32.41 3.71
C VAL A 293 20.45 -31.68 4.56
N VAL A 294 21.67 -32.22 4.62
CA VAL A 294 22.79 -31.64 5.38
C VAL A 294 24.07 -31.99 4.62
N ASP A 295 24.91 -30.98 4.35
CA ASP A 295 26.21 -31.11 3.69
C ASP A 295 26.12 -31.73 2.26
N GLU A 296 25.04 -31.49 1.49
CA GLU A 296 24.84 -32.05 0.13
C GLU A 296 25.44 -31.26 -1.03
N GLY A 297 26.38 -30.35 -0.74
CA GLY A 297 27.14 -29.63 -1.75
C GLY A 297 27.98 -30.53 -2.67
N ASP A 298 28.13 -30.08 -3.92
CA ASP A 298 29.02 -30.69 -4.91
C ASP A 298 30.32 -29.87 -4.94
N TRP A 299 31.34 -30.36 -4.24
CA TRP A 299 32.60 -29.66 -4.01
C TRP A 299 33.79 -30.41 -4.63
N GLU A 300 34.64 -29.70 -5.37
CA GLU A 300 35.89 -30.23 -5.94
C GLU A 300 37.09 -29.94 -5.01
N CYS A 301 38.09 -30.81 -5.03
CA CYS A 301 39.39 -30.58 -4.37
C CYS A 301 40.56 -30.91 -5.30
N GLU A 302 41.75 -30.44 -4.93
CA GLU A 302 42.99 -30.70 -5.66
C GLU A 302 44.14 -30.95 -4.69
N ASN A 303 44.96 -31.97 -4.95
CA ASN A 303 46.22 -32.24 -4.26
C ASN A 303 47.38 -32.29 -5.28
N GLU A 304 48.58 -32.65 -4.82
CA GLU A 304 49.78 -32.70 -5.68
C GLU A 304 49.66 -33.76 -6.80
N CYS A 305 48.85 -34.81 -6.61
CA CYS A 305 48.50 -35.83 -7.62
C CYS A 305 47.30 -35.44 -8.52
N GLY A 306 46.72 -34.26 -8.35
CA GLY A 306 45.62 -33.73 -9.16
C GLY A 306 44.27 -33.61 -8.45
N ALA A 307 43.20 -33.51 -9.25
CA ALA A 307 41.85 -33.22 -8.76
C ALA A 307 41.11 -34.47 -8.24
N GLY A 308 40.18 -34.25 -7.32
CA GLY A 308 39.26 -35.26 -6.80
C GLY A 308 37.99 -34.65 -6.19
N ASP A 309 37.08 -35.52 -5.76
CA ASP A 309 35.83 -35.09 -5.12
C ASP A 309 36.08 -34.74 -3.64
N LEU A 310 35.55 -33.62 -3.16
CA LEU A 310 35.62 -33.27 -1.74
C LEU A 310 34.43 -33.87 -0.99
N LEU A 311 34.69 -34.93 -0.23
CA LEU A 311 33.66 -35.61 0.56
C LEU A 311 33.48 -34.89 1.90
N CYS A 312 32.28 -34.37 2.17
CA CYS A 312 31.94 -33.95 3.52
C CYS A 312 31.49 -35.17 4.35
N ILE A 313 32.22 -35.46 5.43
CA ILE A 313 31.91 -36.58 6.33
C ILE A 313 31.76 -36.05 7.76
N ALA A 314 30.52 -35.77 8.15
CA ALA A 314 30.15 -35.23 9.46
C ALA A 314 30.82 -33.88 9.78
N GLY A 315 30.69 -32.91 8.85
CA GLY A 315 31.30 -31.58 8.97
C GLY A 315 32.83 -31.58 8.92
N VAL A 316 33.43 -32.61 8.29
CA VAL A 316 34.87 -32.68 8.01
C VAL A 316 35.07 -32.93 6.53
N GLU A 317 35.76 -31.99 5.90
CA GLU A 317 36.22 -32.04 4.52
C GLU A 317 37.30 -33.13 4.33
N VAL A 318 37.04 -34.09 3.44
CA VAL A 318 37.96 -35.18 3.09
C VAL A 318 38.14 -35.20 1.57
N CYS A 319 39.31 -34.77 1.10
CA CYS A 319 39.61 -34.78 -0.33
C CYS A 319 39.89 -36.22 -0.82
N ASN A 320 39.08 -36.68 -1.78
CA ASN A 320 39.20 -37.99 -2.43
C ASN A 320 39.91 -37.85 -3.80
N ALA A 321 41.08 -37.22 -3.78
CA ALA A 321 42.01 -37.16 -4.91
C ALA A 321 42.98 -38.37 -4.90
N PRO A 322 43.74 -38.63 -5.98
CA PRO A 322 44.70 -39.73 -6.00
C PRO A 322 45.74 -39.62 -4.87
N GLU A 323 46.15 -40.76 -4.30
CA GLU A 323 47.23 -40.83 -3.31
C GLU A 323 48.56 -41.16 -4.00
N PRO A 324 49.70 -40.60 -3.53
CA PRO A 324 51.05 -41.02 -3.94
C PRO A 324 51.26 -42.54 -3.88
N ALA A 325 51.77 -43.11 -4.96
CA ALA A 325 52.19 -44.50 -5.08
C ALA A 325 53.71 -44.62 -5.22
N GLU A 326 54.29 -45.83 -5.15
CA GLU A 326 55.70 -46.02 -5.54
C GLU A 326 55.82 -45.95 -7.06
N GLU A 327 56.87 -45.28 -7.56
CA GLU A 327 57.14 -45.20 -9.00
C GLU A 327 57.19 -46.57 -9.70
N ILE A 328 56.55 -46.60 -10.86
CA ILE A 328 56.61 -47.69 -11.82
C ILE A 328 56.94 -47.10 -13.19
N CYS A 329 57.69 -47.84 -14.00
CA CYS A 329 58.13 -47.31 -15.29
C CYS A 329 56.99 -47.31 -16.33
N ASP A 330 56.11 -46.32 -16.25
CA ASP A 330 54.94 -46.12 -17.10
C ASP A 330 54.80 -44.69 -17.67
N TYR A 331 55.81 -43.84 -17.45
CA TYR A 331 55.91 -42.44 -17.88
C TYR A 331 54.88 -41.51 -17.23
N LEU A 332 54.44 -41.84 -16.02
CA LEU A 332 53.63 -40.99 -15.16
C LEU A 332 54.43 -40.60 -13.91
N ASP A 333 54.00 -39.51 -13.29
CA ASP A 333 54.40 -39.11 -11.93
C ASP A 333 53.39 -39.82 -10.99
N ASN A 334 53.82 -40.94 -10.41
CA ASN A 334 52.99 -41.82 -9.57
C ASN A 334 53.11 -41.44 -8.09
N ASP A 335 54.26 -40.93 -7.64
CA ASP A 335 54.50 -40.48 -6.26
C ASP A 335 54.19 -38.98 -6.04
N CYS A 336 53.99 -38.24 -7.14
CA CYS A 336 53.54 -36.86 -7.19
C CYS A 336 54.57 -35.83 -6.69
N ASP A 337 55.88 -36.15 -6.71
CA ASP A 337 56.95 -35.21 -6.34
C ASP A 337 57.32 -34.19 -7.44
N GLY A 338 56.86 -34.42 -8.68
CA GLY A 338 57.05 -33.55 -9.84
C GLY A 338 58.14 -34.00 -10.82
N GLU A 339 58.89 -35.07 -10.52
CA GLU A 339 59.71 -35.80 -11.49
C GLU A 339 58.90 -36.98 -12.12
N ILE A 340 59.51 -37.84 -12.95
CA ILE A 340 58.78 -38.94 -13.65
C ILE A 340 59.66 -40.19 -13.72
N ASP A 341 59.17 -41.33 -13.23
CA ASP A 341 59.87 -42.64 -13.16
C ASP A 341 61.26 -42.58 -12.46
N GLU A 342 61.49 -41.70 -11.49
CA GLU A 342 62.82 -41.48 -10.91
C GLU A 342 63.35 -42.72 -10.18
N GLY A 343 64.61 -43.08 -10.46
CA GLY A 343 65.17 -44.34 -9.97
C GLY A 343 64.62 -45.62 -10.62
N GLN A 344 63.60 -45.56 -11.48
CA GLN A 344 63.12 -46.68 -12.30
C GLN A 344 63.72 -46.70 -13.71
N ARG A 345 64.15 -45.54 -14.23
CA ARG A 345 64.80 -45.37 -15.54
C ARG A 345 66.16 -46.07 -15.63
N ASN A 346 66.49 -46.49 -16.84
CA ASN A 346 67.76 -47.15 -17.16
C ASN A 346 68.89 -46.13 -17.49
N ALA A 347 70.05 -46.61 -17.96
CA ALA A 347 71.20 -45.76 -18.28
C ALA A 347 70.93 -44.76 -19.43
N CYS A 348 69.99 -45.07 -20.33
CA CYS A 348 69.52 -44.21 -21.41
C CYS A 348 68.47 -43.17 -20.96
N ASP A 349 68.12 -43.10 -19.68
CA ASP A 349 67.00 -42.31 -19.15
C ASP A 349 65.62 -42.77 -19.68
N GLU A 350 65.53 -44.01 -20.17
CA GLU A 350 64.31 -44.65 -20.70
C GLU A 350 63.78 -45.77 -19.80
N CYS A 351 62.53 -46.18 -20.01
CA CYS A 351 61.92 -47.29 -19.27
C CYS A 351 62.21 -48.67 -19.86
N GLY A 352 62.61 -49.60 -18.98
CA GLY A 352 62.89 -51.00 -19.32
C GLY A 352 64.39 -51.34 -19.29
N PRO A 353 64.81 -52.54 -19.72
CA PRO A 353 66.22 -52.84 -19.89
C PRO A 353 66.83 -51.91 -20.95
N VAL A 354 68.13 -51.61 -20.82
CA VAL A 354 68.86 -50.98 -21.93
C VAL A 354 68.81 -51.89 -23.17
N PRO A 355 68.75 -51.33 -24.39
CA PRO A 355 68.97 -52.10 -25.62
C PRO A 355 70.34 -52.80 -25.62
N GLU A 356 70.54 -53.72 -26.57
CA GLU A 356 71.89 -54.16 -26.94
C GLU A 356 72.39 -53.24 -28.06
N ASP A 357 73.68 -52.90 -28.04
CA ASP A 357 74.29 -51.96 -28.98
C ASP A 357 74.22 -52.46 -30.44
N ILE A 358 74.08 -51.57 -31.41
CA ILE A 358 73.98 -51.92 -32.83
C ILE A 358 74.76 -50.96 -33.72
N CYS A 359 75.42 -51.50 -34.75
CA CYS A 359 76.33 -50.75 -35.62
C CYS A 359 75.60 -49.67 -36.43
N ASN A 360 75.47 -48.47 -35.87
CA ASN A 360 74.72 -47.35 -36.45
C ASN A 360 75.35 -45.97 -36.15
N GLY A 361 76.42 -45.90 -35.35
CA GLY A 361 77.12 -44.66 -35.02
C GLY A 361 76.55 -43.94 -33.80
N LYS A 362 75.98 -44.70 -32.86
CA LYS A 362 75.43 -44.23 -31.58
C LYS A 362 75.84 -45.16 -30.44
N ASP A 363 75.56 -44.65 -29.25
CA ASP A 363 75.51 -45.37 -27.99
C ASP A 363 74.06 -45.84 -27.80
N ASP A 364 73.71 -47.08 -28.20
CA ASP A 364 72.32 -47.57 -28.07
C ASP A 364 72.06 -48.30 -26.74
N ASP A 365 73.10 -48.74 -26.01
CA ASP A 365 72.98 -49.31 -24.65
C ASP A 365 73.30 -48.31 -23.51
N CYS A 366 73.84 -47.14 -23.86
CA CYS A 366 74.11 -45.99 -23.00
C CYS A 366 75.19 -46.25 -21.93
N ASP A 367 76.17 -47.11 -22.22
CA ASP A 367 77.34 -47.35 -21.37
C ASP A 367 78.42 -46.24 -21.48
N GLY A 368 78.32 -45.39 -22.50
CA GLY A 368 79.25 -44.30 -22.82
C GLY A 368 80.20 -44.60 -23.99
N GLY A 369 80.06 -45.77 -24.62
CA GLY A 369 80.66 -46.15 -25.90
C GLY A 369 79.96 -45.57 -27.14
N ILE A 370 80.50 -45.85 -28.33
CA ILE A 370 79.79 -45.82 -29.62
C ILE A 370 80.20 -47.07 -30.44
N ASP A 371 79.27 -47.98 -30.69
CA ASP A 371 79.41 -49.23 -31.46
C ASP A 371 80.41 -50.28 -30.87
N GLU A 372 80.49 -50.45 -29.54
CA GLU A 372 81.49 -51.29 -28.85
C GLU A 372 81.22 -52.80 -28.91
N ASP A 373 82.30 -53.59 -28.89
CA ASP A 373 82.28 -55.06 -28.89
C ASP A 373 81.43 -55.73 -30.01
N LEU A 374 80.99 -54.92 -31.00
CA LEU A 374 80.25 -55.36 -32.19
C LEU A 374 81.16 -56.04 -33.20
N ILE A 375 81.04 -57.36 -33.28
CA ILE A 375 81.77 -58.23 -34.21
C ILE A 375 80.77 -59.12 -34.95
N ASP A 376 80.80 -59.08 -36.27
CA ASP A 376 80.03 -59.97 -37.16
C ASP A 376 80.98 -60.69 -38.14
N ILE A 377 80.45 -61.56 -39.01
CA ILE A 377 81.20 -62.28 -40.03
C ILE A 377 80.92 -61.65 -41.40
N CYS A 378 81.98 -61.36 -42.15
CA CYS A 378 81.91 -60.87 -43.52
C CYS A 378 82.52 -61.84 -44.53
N GLU A 379 82.07 -61.76 -45.78
CA GLU A 379 82.55 -62.59 -46.89
C GLU A 379 82.88 -61.70 -48.10
N THR A 380 84.03 -61.94 -48.71
CA THR A 380 84.47 -61.43 -50.03
C THR A 380 84.62 -62.61 -50.99
N ASP A 381 84.79 -62.33 -52.29
CA ASP A 381 85.05 -63.38 -53.29
C ASP A 381 86.34 -64.17 -52.98
N CYS A 382 87.30 -63.58 -52.25
CA CYS A 382 88.53 -64.23 -51.79
C CYS A 382 88.40 -65.05 -50.49
N GLY A 383 87.28 -64.96 -49.76
CA GLY A 383 87.06 -65.72 -48.53
C GLY A 383 86.30 -64.97 -47.42
N SER A 384 86.22 -65.58 -46.24
CA SER A 384 85.52 -65.02 -45.09
C SER A 384 86.46 -64.65 -43.94
N ASP A 385 86.12 -63.59 -43.22
CA ASP A 385 86.78 -63.16 -41.98
C ASP A 385 85.77 -62.39 -41.10
N VAL A 386 86.23 -61.76 -40.03
CA VAL A 386 85.39 -60.89 -39.19
C VAL A 386 85.20 -59.49 -39.79
N SER A 387 84.08 -58.86 -39.45
CA SER A 387 83.89 -57.42 -39.56
C SER A 387 83.74 -56.81 -38.17
N TYR A 388 84.35 -55.65 -37.96
CA TYR A 388 84.17 -54.81 -36.79
C TYR A 388 83.38 -53.56 -37.16
N CYS A 389 82.54 -53.06 -36.26
CA CYS A 389 81.93 -51.74 -36.46
C CYS A 389 82.92 -50.62 -36.13
N LEU A 390 82.91 -49.53 -36.90
CA LEU A 390 83.59 -48.28 -36.54
C LEU A 390 82.75 -47.09 -37.00
N ASN A 391 82.21 -46.30 -36.07
CA ASN A 391 81.43 -45.08 -36.35
C ASN A 391 80.20 -45.36 -37.25
N GLY A 392 79.48 -46.46 -36.98
CA GLY A 392 78.28 -46.87 -37.70
C GLY A 392 78.50 -47.52 -39.07
N GLU A 393 79.74 -47.87 -39.41
CA GLU A 393 80.05 -48.58 -40.66
C GLU A 393 80.83 -49.88 -40.37
N TRP A 394 80.30 -51.00 -40.88
CA TRP A 394 80.96 -52.31 -40.82
C TRP A 394 82.19 -52.34 -41.72
N THR A 395 83.36 -52.53 -41.12
CA THR A 395 84.63 -52.72 -41.85
C THR A 395 85.00 -54.20 -41.84
N CYS A 396 85.05 -54.80 -43.03
CA CYS A 396 85.44 -56.20 -43.23
C CYS A 396 86.98 -56.35 -43.28
N THR A 397 87.54 -57.42 -42.69
CA THR A 397 88.98 -57.76 -42.82
C THR A 397 89.29 -58.90 -43.76
N ALA A 398 88.27 -59.48 -44.42
CA ALA A 398 88.48 -60.52 -45.41
C ALA A 398 89.37 -60.01 -46.57
N PRO A 399 90.12 -60.90 -47.24
CA PRO A 399 91.03 -60.47 -48.30
C PRO A 399 90.26 -59.77 -49.42
N GLU A 400 90.70 -58.58 -49.79
CA GLU A 400 90.22 -57.88 -50.99
C GLU A 400 90.93 -58.45 -52.23
N PRO A 401 90.24 -58.55 -53.38
CA PRO A 401 90.86 -59.00 -54.62
C PRO A 401 91.93 -57.99 -55.08
N THR A 402 93.13 -58.50 -55.40
CA THR A 402 94.29 -57.72 -55.81
C THR A 402 94.80 -58.17 -57.18
N ALA A 403 95.15 -57.22 -58.05
CA ALA A 403 95.57 -57.54 -59.41
C ALA A 403 96.73 -58.55 -59.47
N GLU A 404 96.60 -59.51 -60.38
CA GLU A 404 97.48 -60.67 -60.50
C GLU A 404 98.98 -60.38 -60.47
N ILE A 405 99.70 -61.31 -59.84
CA ILE A 405 101.15 -61.39 -59.82
C ILE A 405 101.56 -62.83 -60.17
N CYS A 406 102.62 -62.98 -60.96
CA CYS A 406 103.15 -64.28 -61.41
C CYS A 406 103.72 -65.11 -60.23
N ASP A 407 102.84 -65.71 -59.44
CA ASP A 407 103.13 -66.45 -58.21
C ASP A 407 102.31 -67.74 -58.00
N LEU A 408 101.44 -68.09 -58.96
CA LEU A 408 100.57 -69.28 -58.98
C LEU A 408 99.43 -69.26 -57.94
N LEU A 409 99.03 -68.08 -57.48
CA LEU A 409 97.80 -67.86 -56.70
C LEU A 409 96.76 -67.15 -57.57
N ASP A 410 95.50 -67.31 -57.18
CA ASP A 410 94.37 -66.50 -57.63
C ASP A 410 94.32 -65.30 -56.68
N ASN A 411 94.91 -64.18 -57.11
CA ASN A 411 95.11 -62.97 -56.31
C ASN A 411 93.92 -62.00 -56.44
N ASP A 412 93.23 -61.98 -57.59
CA ASP A 412 92.04 -61.17 -57.84
C ASP A 412 90.71 -61.94 -57.69
N CYS A 413 90.80 -63.23 -57.39
CA CYS A 413 89.72 -64.09 -56.91
C CYS A 413 88.60 -64.33 -57.94
N ASP A 414 88.91 -64.20 -59.24
CA ASP A 414 87.97 -64.47 -60.34
C ASP A 414 87.78 -65.97 -60.65
N GLY A 415 88.67 -66.82 -60.12
CA GLY A 415 88.64 -68.28 -60.23
C GLY A 415 89.58 -68.87 -61.29
N GLU A 416 90.31 -68.04 -62.05
CA GLU A 416 91.48 -68.45 -62.85
C GLU A 416 92.79 -68.21 -62.05
N ILE A 417 93.98 -68.39 -62.66
CA ILE A 417 95.28 -68.22 -61.98
C ILE A 417 96.29 -67.58 -62.95
N ASP A 418 97.01 -66.55 -62.50
CA ASP A 418 98.01 -65.77 -63.26
C ASP A 418 97.50 -65.26 -64.63
N GLU A 419 96.21 -65.00 -64.81
CA GLU A 419 95.65 -64.57 -66.10
C GLU A 419 96.06 -63.13 -66.46
N GLY A 420 95.96 -62.78 -67.74
CA GLY A 420 96.49 -61.51 -68.27
C GLY A 420 98.03 -61.34 -68.25
N ILE A 421 98.81 -62.24 -67.63
CA ILE A 421 100.28 -62.15 -67.53
C ILE A 421 101.00 -63.06 -68.55
N ASP A 422 102.04 -62.55 -69.24
CA ASP A 422 102.84 -63.33 -70.20
C ASP A 422 104.05 -64.05 -69.54
N CYS A 423 103.83 -65.30 -69.13
CA CYS A 423 104.80 -66.14 -68.44
C CYS A 423 105.83 -66.78 -69.40
N GLN A 424 106.93 -66.07 -69.72
CA GLN A 424 107.96 -66.58 -70.63
C GLN A 424 108.97 -67.55 -70.00
N CYS A 425 109.30 -68.64 -70.70
CA CYS A 425 110.19 -69.69 -70.19
C CYS A 425 111.66 -69.54 -70.62
N THR A 426 112.58 -69.32 -69.66
CA THR A 426 114.02 -69.10 -69.90
C THR A 426 114.94 -69.82 -68.89
N TRP A 427 116.17 -70.10 -69.32
CA TRP A 427 117.15 -71.04 -68.73
C TRP A 427 117.55 -70.85 -67.24
N PHE A 428 117.15 -69.78 -66.55
CA PHE A 428 117.47 -69.52 -65.13
C PHE A 428 116.21 -69.21 -64.30
N GLY A 429 115.42 -70.24 -63.95
CA GLY A 429 114.15 -70.09 -63.24
C GLY A 429 113.64 -71.38 -62.60
N ILE A 430 112.37 -71.40 -62.15
CA ILE A 430 111.70 -72.56 -61.53
C ILE A 430 111.25 -73.54 -62.64
N MET A 431 111.32 -74.85 -62.37
CA MET A 431 111.12 -75.94 -63.37
C MET A 431 109.64 -76.29 -63.58
N LEU A 432 109.07 -75.97 -64.75
CA LEU A 432 107.71 -76.32 -65.20
C LEU A 432 107.74 -77.37 -66.35
N PRO A 433 106.77 -78.29 -66.46
CA PRO A 433 106.73 -79.30 -67.53
C PRO A 433 106.38 -78.72 -68.92
N CYS A 434 106.98 -79.25 -70.00
CA CYS A 434 106.72 -78.83 -71.38
C CYS A 434 106.84 -79.99 -72.41
N GLU A 435 106.23 -79.84 -73.59
CA GLU A 435 106.33 -80.77 -74.72
C GLU A 435 106.66 -80.06 -76.06
N LYS A 436 107.58 -80.62 -76.87
CA LYS A 436 107.89 -80.15 -78.24
C LYS A 436 108.15 -81.31 -79.22
N PRO A 437 107.53 -81.34 -80.41
CA PRO A 437 107.80 -82.34 -81.45
C PRO A 437 109.02 -81.98 -82.34
N PRO A 438 109.64 -82.95 -83.05
CA PRO A 438 109.36 -84.39 -83.06
C PRO A 438 110.07 -85.14 -81.92
N LEU A 439 109.33 -86.06 -81.29
CA LEU A 439 109.66 -86.70 -80.02
C LEU A 439 110.74 -87.80 -80.13
N ILE A 440 112.01 -87.40 -80.13
CA ILE A 440 113.16 -88.32 -79.96
C ILE A 440 113.60 -88.40 -78.49
N CYS A 441 113.20 -87.42 -77.67
CA CYS A 441 113.27 -87.46 -76.21
C CYS A 441 111.87 -87.19 -75.66
N GLY A 442 111.48 -87.86 -74.58
CA GLY A 442 110.17 -87.68 -73.95
C GLY A 442 110.00 -86.34 -73.23
N SER A 443 108.83 -86.14 -72.64
CA SER A 443 108.46 -84.95 -71.85
C SER A 443 109.50 -84.60 -70.77
N GLY A 444 109.65 -83.30 -70.50
CA GLY A 444 110.64 -82.78 -69.58
C GLY A 444 110.29 -81.39 -69.06
N TYR A 445 111.10 -80.88 -68.14
CA TYR A 445 110.86 -79.60 -67.48
C TYR A 445 111.72 -78.49 -68.11
N GLN A 446 111.13 -77.32 -68.35
CA GLN A 446 111.78 -76.06 -68.70
C GLN A 446 111.68 -75.08 -67.55
N THR A 447 112.70 -74.25 -67.38
CA THR A 447 112.69 -73.20 -66.37
C THR A 447 111.95 -71.97 -66.89
N CYS A 448 111.15 -71.30 -66.04
CA CYS A 448 110.40 -70.10 -66.43
C CYS A 448 110.65 -68.87 -65.55
N VAL A 449 110.59 -67.69 -66.16
CA VAL A 449 110.92 -66.39 -65.57
C VAL A 449 110.07 -65.31 -66.26
N CYS A 450 109.07 -64.79 -65.55
CA CYS A 450 108.22 -63.71 -66.04
C CYS A 450 109.05 -62.44 -66.35
N THR A 451 109.10 -62.01 -67.62
CA THR A 451 109.80 -60.79 -68.04
C THR A 451 108.82 -59.68 -68.35
N LYS A 452 108.80 -58.64 -67.51
CA LYS A 452 108.01 -57.42 -67.74
C LYS A 452 108.47 -56.72 -69.03
N TYR A 453 107.60 -56.64 -70.03
CA TYR A 453 107.84 -55.77 -71.18
C TYR A 453 107.68 -54.30 -70.74
N GLU A 454 108.78 -53.54 -70.76
CA GLU A 454 108.68 -52.09 -70.90
C GLU A 454 108.20 -51.79 -72.33
N LEU A 455 106.90 -51.55 -72.48
CA LEU A 455 106.39 -50.85 -73.65
C LEU A 455 106.89 -49.40 -73.60
N ASN A 456 107.86 -49.07 -74.43
CA ASN A 456 108.14 -47.68 -74.78
C ASN A 456 106.92 -47.12 -75.54
N TRP A 457 106.04 -46.38 -74.85
CA TRP A 457 105.35 -45.17 -75.32
C TRP A 457 104.79 -44.40 -74.11
#